data_AF-A0A1E4Q6F0-F1
#
_entry.id   AF-A0A1E4Q6F0-F1
#
_cell.length_a   1.000
_cell.length_b   1.000
_cell.length_c   1.000
_cell.angle_alpha   90.00
_cell.angle_beta   90.00
_cell.angle_gamma   90.00
#
_symmetry.space_group_name_H-M   'P 1'
#
loop_
_entity.id
_entity.type
_entity.pdbx_description
1 polymer ?
#
loop_
_entity_poly.entity_id
_entity_poly.type
_entity_poly.pdbx_seq_one_letter_code
_entity_poly.pdbx_strand_id
1 'polypeptide(L)'
;MNIPRNTPEQLHRRAQLATLAAASAVNAKSHIEKAVLNAEHGRLDLAVLNDLRECIRTIDRAVRHAELCRQRLLRKADRATHNLPNED
;
A
#
# COMPACT_ATOMS: atom_id res chain seq x y z
N MET A 1 23.30 13.25 -21.82
CA MET A 1 21.98 12.60 -21.98
C MET A 1 21.41 12.31 -20.61
N ASN A 2 20.23 12.86 -20.29
CA ASN A 2 19.57 12.63 -19.00
C ASN A 2 18.66 11.40 -19.15
N ILE A 3 19.22 10.20 -18.97
CA ILE A 3 18.46 8.96 -19.11
C ILE A 3 17.38 8.96 -18.01
N PRO A 4 16.08 8.92 -18.35
CA PRO A 4 15.03 8.88 -17.33
C PRO A 4 15.24 7.68 -16.43
N ARG A 5 15.41 7.94 -15.13
CA ARG A 5 15.81 6.97 -14.10
C ARG A 5 14.88 5.75 -13.98
N ASN A 6 13.67 5.80 -14.55
CA ASN A 6 12.73 4.69 -14.73
C ASN A 6 11.86 4.94 -15.99
N THR A 7 11.60 3.91 -16.80
CA THR A 7 10.64 4.00 -17.93
C THR A 7 9.18 4.02 -17.43
N PRO A 8 8.20 4.47 -18.24
CA PRO A 8 6.79 4.41 -17.89
C PRO A 8 6.31 3.01 -17.48
N GLU A 9 6.75 1.96 -18.17
CA GLU A 9 6.41 0.57 -17.86
C GLU A 9 6.95 0.15 -16.49
N GLN A 10 8.17 0.57 -16.14
CA GLN A 10 8.75 0.33 -14.83
C GLN A 10 7.98 1.05 -13.72
N LEU A 11 7.47 2.26 -13.99
CA LEU A 11 6.62 3.00 -13.04
C LEU A 11 5.26 2.33 -12.87
N HIS A 12 4.63 1.85 -13.94
CA HIS A 12 3.38 1.08 -13.88
C HIS A 12 3.55 -0.22 -13.11
N ARG A 13 4.62 -0.99 -13.37
CA ARG A 13 4.93 -2.22 -12.62
C ARG A 13 5.09 -1.94 -11.12
N ARG A 14 5.75 -0.85 -10.75
CA ARG A 14 5.88 -0.43 -9.34
C ARG A 14 4.54 -0.02 -8.74
N ALA A 15 3.66 0.62 -9.50
CA ALA A 15 2.31 0.94 -9.05
C ALA A 15 1.48 -0.32 -8.81
N GLN A 16 1.58 -1.32 -9.68
CA GLN A 16 0.93 -2.64 -9.49
C GLN A 16 1.44 -3.35 -8.23
N LEU A 17 2.75 -3.34 -7.97
CA LEU A 17 3.32 -3.91 -6.75
C LEU A 17 2.81 -3.19 -5.49
N ALA A 18 2.63 -1.86 -5.54
CA ALA A 18 2.03 -1.11 -4.44
C ALA A 18 0.56 -1.52 -4.20
N THR A 19 -0.21 -1.78 -5.25
CA THR A 19 -1.58 -2.33 -5.13
C THR A 19 -1.58 -3.69 -4.46
N LEU A 20 -0.69 -4.60 -4.88
CA LEU A 20 -0.59 -5.94 -4.28
C LEU A 20 -0.21 -5.85 -2.79
N ALA A 21 0.75 -5.00 -2.44
CA ALA A 21 1.13 -4.77 -1.04
C ALA A 21 -0.03 -4.23 -0.20
N ALA A 22 -0.82 -3.28 -0.74
CA ALA A 22 -2.00 -2.76 -0.08
C ALA A 22 -3.07 -3.85 0.12
N ALA A 23 -3.32 -4.69 -0.90
CA ALA A 23 -4.27 -5.80 -0.80
C ALA A 23 -3.84 -6.84 0.27
N SER A 24 -2.56 -7.22 0.30
CA SER A 24 -2.02 -8.11 1.33
C SER A 24 -2.14 -7.51 2.73
N ALA A 25 -1.91 -6.21 2.88
CA ALA A 25 -2.06 -5.50 4.15
C ALA A 25 -3.52 -5.47 4.61
N VAL A 26 -4.49 -5.19 3.72
CA VAL A 26 -5.92 -5.27 4.03
C VAL A 26 -6.33 -6.67 4.47
N ASN A 27 -5.82 -7.72 3.81
CA ASN A 27 -6.09 -9.09 4.24
C ASN A 27 -5.52 -9.38 5.63
N ALA A 28 -4.27 -8.97 5.91
CA ALA A 28 -3.68 -9.09 7.23
C ALA A 28 -4.51 -8.36 8.30
N LYS A 29 -5.03 -7.16 8.01
CA LYS A 29 -5.93 -6.42 8.90
C LYS A 29 -7.17 -7.24 9.25
N SER A 30 -7.81 -7.88 8.26
CA SER A 30 -8.99 -8.72 8.51
C SER A 30 -8.70 -9.88 9.47
N HIS A 31 -7.53 -10.51 9.36
CA HIS A 31 -7.12 -11.55 10.31
C HIS A 31 -6.93 -11.00 11.73
N ILE A 32 -6.39 -9.79 11.87
CA ILE A 32 -6.19 -9.16 13.18
C ILE A 32 -7.52 -8.70 13.78
N GLU A 33 -8.44 -8.15 12.99
CA GLU A 33 -9.79 -7.79 13.45
C GLU A 33 -10.53 -9.02 14.00
N LYS A 34 -10.40 -10.18 13.34
CA LYS A 34 -10.91 -11.45 13.87
C LYS A 34 -10.20 -11.86 15.17
N ALA A 35 -8.89 -11.68 15.26
CA ALA A 35 -8.13 -11.96 16.48
C ALA A 35 -8.57 -11.05 17.65
N VAL A 36 -8.84 -9.77 17.40
CA VAL A 36 -9.40 -8.83 18.40
C VAL A 36 -10.75 -9.30 18.89
N LEU A 37 -11.68 -9.63 17.98
CA LEU A 37 -13.00 -10.12 18.35
C LEU A 37 -12.91 -11.40 19.21
N ASN A 38 -12.05 -12.34 18.83
CA ASN A 38 -11.82 -13.55 19.61
C ASN A 38 -11.18 -13.26 20.98
N ALA A 39 -10.28 -12.28 21.05
CA ALA A 39 -9.64 -11.87 22.28
C ALA A 39 -10.61 -11.17 23.25
N GLU A 40 -11.50 -10.33 22.72
CA GLU A 40 -12.56 -9.67 23.50
C GLU A 40 -13.53 -10.71 24.07
N HIS A 41 -13.97 -11.68 23.26
CA HIS A 41 -14.83 -12.77 23.72
C HIS A 41 -14.13 -13.69 24.72
N GLY A 42 -12.83 -13.94 24.54
CA GLY A 42 -12.01 -14.76 25.43
C GLY A 42 -11.60 -14.08 26.74
N ARG A 43 -11.96 -12.81 26.95
CA ARG A 43 -11.49 -11.97 28.07
C ARG A 43 -9.97 -11.98 28.21
N LEU A 44 -9.27 -11.95 27.07
CA LEU A 44 -7.81 -11.87 27.04
C LEU A 44 -7.32 -10.55 27.64
N ASP A 45 -6.05 -10.53 28.03
CA ASP A 45 -5.39 -9.39 28.66
C ASP A 45 -5.60 -8.10 27.84
N LEU A 46 -5.91 -7.01 28.55
CA LEU A 46 -6.08 -5.67 27.98
C LEU A 46 -4.84 -5.21 27.19
N ALA A 47 -3.64 -5.61 27.61
CA ALA A 47 -2.39 -5.35 26.89
C ALA A 47 -2.40 -5.99 25.49
N VAL A 48 -2.82 -7.26 25.39
CA VAL A 48 -2.91 -7.98 24.10
C VAL A 48 -3.94 -7.32 23.19
N LEU A 49 -5.09 -6.88 23.73
CA LEU A 49 -6.09 -6.14 22.96
C LEU A 49 -5.57 -4.81 22.44
N ASN A 50 -4.80 -4.08 23.24
CA ASN A 50 -4.19 -2.82 22.83
C ASN A 50 -3.13 -3.02 21.74
N ASP A 51 -2.30 -4.05 21.85
CA ASP A 51 -1.29 -4.39 20.83
C ASP A 51 -1.95 -4.75 19.48
N LEU A 52 -3.03 -5.54 19.51
CA LEU A 52 -3.78 -5.88 18.30
C LEU A 52 -4.43 -4.64 17.66
N ARG A 53 -4.99 -3.73 18.47
CA ARG A 53 -5.54 -2.45 17.99
C ARG A 53 -4.46 -1.54 17.41
N GLU A 54 -3.27 -1.49 18.00
CA GLU A 54 -2.13 -0.77 17.42
C GLU A 54 -1.65 -1.39 16.10
N CYS A 55 -1.69 -2.73 16.01
CA CYS A 55 -1.37 -3.42 14.77
C CYS A 55 -2.34 -3.04 13.65
N ILE A 56 -3.65 -3.00 13.92
CA ILE A 56 -4.67 -2.51 12.97
C ILE A 56 -4.35 -1.08 12.50
N ARG A 57 -4.07 -0.17 13.44
CA ARG A 57 -3.73 1.23 13.12
C ARG A 57 -2.47 1.34 12.26
N THR A 58 -1.48 0.49 12.50
CA THR A 58 -0.24 0.43 11.73
C THR A 58 -0.47 -0.07 10.31
N ILE A 59 -1.30 -1.10 10.15
CA ILE A 59 -1.70 -1.60 8.84
C ILE A 59 -2.48 -0.52 8.05
N ASP A 60 -3.41 0.19 8.70
CA ASP A 60 -4.15 1.27 8.04
C ASP A 60 -3.23 2.42 7.56
N ARG A 61 -2.17 2.74 8.32
CA ARG A 61 -1.14 3.68 7.88
C ARG A 61 -0.38 3.14 6.67
N ALA A 62 0.01 1.87 6.69
CA ALA A 62 0.73 1.23 5.59
C ALA A 62 -0.10 1.19 4.30
N VAL A 63 -1.38 0.83 4.37
CA VAL A 63 -2.31 0.80 3.21
C VAL A 63 -2.45 2.20 2.61
N ARG A 64 -2.68 3.23 3.44
CA ARG A 64 -2.78 4.62 2.96
C ARG A 64 -1.48 5.09 2.31
N HIS A 65 -0.33 4.76 2.90
CA HIS A 65 0.96 5.13 2.32
C HIS A 65 1.21 4.42 0.97
N ALA A 66 0.87 3.15 0.86
CA ALA A 66 0.97 2.39 -0.39
C ALA A 66 0.11 3.03 -1.50
N GLU A 67 -1.12 3.45 -1.16
CA GLU A 67 -2.02 4.12 -2.10
C GLU A 67 -1.47 5.49 -2.55
N LEU A 68 -0.94 6.30 -1.63
CA LEU A 68 -0.27 7.56 -1.98
C LEU A 68 0.95 7.33 -2.90
N CYS A 69 1.75 6.31 -2.62
CA CYS A 69 2.86 5.91 -3.48
C CYS A 69 2.39 5.50 -4.87
N ARG A 70 1.33 4.69 -4.96
CA ARG A 70 0.72 4.26 -6.22
C ARG A 70 0.28 5.45 -7.05
N GLN A 71 -0.46 6.39 -6.47
CA GLN A 71 -0.92 7.60 -7.15
C GLN A 71 0.24 8.46 -7.65
N ARG A 72 1.31 8.61 -6.85
CA ARG A 72 2.52 9.34 -7.26
C ARG A 72 3.23 8.68 -8.44
N LEU A 73 3.31 7.34 -8.45
CA LEU A 73 3.92 6.59 -9.54
C LEU A 73 3.13 6.71 -10.84
N LEU A 74 1.80 6.62 -10.77
CA LEU A 74 0.92 6.80 -11.94
C LEU A 74 1.04 8.20 -12.52
N ARG A 75 0.96 9.25 -11.69
CA ARG A 75 1.16 10.63 -12.16
C ARG A 75 2.53 10.84 -12.79
N LYS A 76 3.56 10.14 -12.32
CA LYS A 76 4.90 10.19 -12.91
C LYS A 76 4.97 9.45 -14.25
N ALA A 77 4.29 8.31 -14.37
CA ALA A 77 4.18 7.57 -15.61
C ALA A 77 3.44 8.40 -16.68
N ASP A 78 2.30 8.99 -16.32
CA ASP A 78 1.49 9.84 -17.23
C ASP A 78 2.27 11.04 -17.75
N ARG A 79 3.07 11.68 -16.88
CA ARG A 79 3.97 12.78 -17.29
C ARG A 79 5.09 12.30 -18.19
N ALA A 80 5.61 11.10 -17.98
CA ALA A 80 6.68 10.55 -18.81
C ALA A 80 6.18 10.19 -20.20
N THR A 81 4.94 9.69 -20.33
CA THR A 81 4.33 9.39 -21.63
C THR A 81 3.95 10.65 -22.41
N HIS A 82 3.47 11.70 -21.75
CA HIS A 82 3.11 12.97 -22.42
C HIS A 82 4.32 13.82 -22.86
N ASN A 83 5.53 13.53 -22.35
CA ASN A 83 6.77 14.20 -22.75
C ASN A 83 7.60 13.38 -23.75
N LEU A 84 7.07 12.26 -24.25
CA LEU A 84 7.67 11.59 -25.39
C LEU A 84 7.42 12.47 -26.62
N PRO A 85 8.45 12.88 -27.37
CA PRO A 85 8.22 13.56 -28.64
C PRO A 85 7.38 12.63 -29.53
N ASN A 86 6.36 13.18 -30.17
CA ASN A 86 5.71 12.49 -31.30
C ASN A 86 6.82 12.23 -32.33
N GLU A 87 7.23 10.97 -32.45
CA GLU A 87 8.01 10.54 -33.60
C GLU A 87 7.01 10.42 -34.76
N ASP A 88 6.99 11.47 -35.61
CA ASP A 88 6.39 11.46 -36.96
C ASP A 88 7.23 10.58 -37.91
#